data_AF-A0A8T5EV93-F1
#
_entry.id   AF-A0A8T5EV93-F1
#
_cell.length_a   1.000
_cell.length_b   1.000
_cell.length_c   1.000
_cell.angle_alpha   90.00
_cell.angle_beta   90.00
_cell.angle_gamma   90.00
#
_symmetry.space_group_name_H-M   'P 1'
#
loop_
_entity.id
_entity.type
_entity.pdbx_description
1 polymer ?
#
loop_
_entity_poly.entity_id
_entity_poly.type
_entity_poly.pdbx_seq_one_letter_code
_entity_poly.pdbx_strand_id
1 'polypeptide(L)'
;MQTEPKDVIILGSIRRGKKKFSAIQNETKINPEELNSILEELENKKFIRVEESKGWFGKKIELKITDNGSNELDKKIIEIQSKWKEMQVLYQNGDKQKLQEKMEENKSFLPSMMFFGVMDMMMFSMMFSMMGVGMSDYVSQENMSDNGMEDGGMEDGGMEDGGFDFDIGF
;
A
#
# COMPACT_ATOMS: atom_id res chain seq x y z
N MET A 1 15.52 -13.27 -7.06
CA MET A 1 15.32 -11.82 -7.21
C MET A 1 14.56 -11.34 -5.98
N GLN A 2 14.95 -10.23 -5.38
CA GLN A 2 14.26 -9.68 -4.21
C GLN A 2 12.98 -8.97 -4.67
N THR A 3 11.94 -8.99 -3.84
CA THR A 3 10.70 -8.24 -4.07
C THR A 3 10.98 -6.75 -3.83
N GLU A 4 10.77 -5.92 -4.85
CA GLU A 4 11.03 -4.46 -4.82
C GLU A 4 9.96 -3.72 -3.99
N PRO A 5 10.22 -2.51 -3.45
CA PRO A 5 9.27 -1.80 -2.59
C PRO A 5 7.88 -1.56 -3.23
N LYS A 6 7.82 -1.32 -4.54
CA LYS A 6 6.56 -1.16 -5.29
C LYS A 6 5.79 -2.47 -5.43
N ASP A 7 6.49 -3.60 -5.63
CA ASP A 7 5.89 -4.95 -5.64
C ASP A 7 5.16 -5.21 -4.31
N VAL A 8 5.79 -4.85 -3.18
CA VAL A 8 5.21 -5.04 -1.85
C VAL A 8 3.92 -4.22 -1.69
N ILE A 9 3.90 -2.97 -2.17
CA ILE A 9 2.71 -2.11 -2.13
C ILE A 9 1.57 -2.72 -2.96
N ILE A 10 1.85 -3.19 -4.18
CA ILE A 10 0.86 -3.83 -5.06
C ILE A 10 0.31 -5.12 -4.43
N LEU A 11 1.18 -5.98 -3.88
CA LEU A 11 0.74 -7.17 -3.15
C LEU A 11 -0.14 -6.82 -1.94
N GLY A 12 0.20 -5.75 -1.22
CA GLY A 12 -0.60 -5.22 -0.13
C GLY A 12 -1.98 -4.75 -0.56
N SER A 13 -2.08 -4.01 -1.67
CA SER A 13 -3.35 -3.56 -2.27
C SER A 13 -4.25 -4.74 -2.65
N ILE A 14 -3.69 -5.77 -3.31
CA ILE A 14 -4.42 -6.98 -3.69
C ILE A 14 -4.89 -7.74 -2.45
N ARG A 15 -4.04 -7.89 -1.43
CA ARG A 15 -4.39 -8.55 -0.17
C ARG A 15 -5.53 -7.83 0.56
N ARG A 16 -5.59 -6.49 0.49
CA ARG A 16 -6.69 -5.68 1.03
C ARG A 16 -7.98 -5.76 0.21
N GLY A 17 -7.99 -6.51 -0.90
CA GLY A 17 -9.18 -6.80 -1.68
C GLY A 17 -9.32 -6.00 -2.97
N LYS A 18 -8.33 -5.20 -3.38
CA LYS A 18 -8.35 -4.59 -4.72
C LYS A 18 -8.05 -5.65 -5.77
N LYS A 19 -9.11 -6.13 -6.43
CA LYS A 19 -9.05 -7.23 -7.40
C LYS A 19 -8.91 -6.79 -8.86
N LYS A 20 -9.05 -5.49 -9.17
CA LYS A 20 -9.03 -4.97 -10.54
C LYS A 20 -7.81 -4.08 -10.75
N PHE A 21 -7.24 -4.12 -11.96
CA PHE A 21 -6.12 -3.26 -12.36
C PHE A 21 -6.37 -1.78 -12.01
N SER A 22 -7.51 -1.22 -12.42
CA SER A 22 -7.85 0.18 -12.17
C SER A 22 -7.97 0.51 -10.68
N ALA A 23 -8.45 -0.43 -9.86
CA ALA A 23 -8.55 -0.23 -8.42
C ALA A 23 -7.17 -0.17 -7.75
N ILE A 24 -6.25 -1.04 -8.19
CA ILE A 24 -4.86 -1.03 -7.72
C ILE A 24 -4.14 0.23 -8.20
N GLN A 25 -4.33 0.61 -9.47
CA GLN A 25 -3.76 1.84 -10.04
C GLN A 25 -4.21 3.08 -9.26
N ASN A 26 -5.51 3.19 -8.97
CA ASN A 26 -6.06 4.34 -8.25
C ASN A 26 -5.57 4.45 -6.81
N GLU A 27 -5.32 3.31 -6.13
CA GLU A 27 -4.77 3.30 -4.76
C GLU A 27 -3.27 3.59 -4.76
N THR A 28 -2.52 2.97 -5.67
CA THR A 28 -1.05 3.02 -5.65
C THR A 28 -0.45 4.18 -6.42
N LYS A 29 -1.24 4.85 -7.27
CA LYS A 29 -0.83 5.90 -8.23
C LYS A 29 0.28 5.48 -9.20
N ILE A 30 0.60 4.19 -9.29
CA ILE A 30 1.58 3.67 -10.24
C ILE A 30 1.03 3.82 -11.65
N ASN A 31 1.87 4.29 -12.58
CA ASN A 31 1.44 4.48 -13.96
C ASN A 31 1.03 3.13 -14.60
N PRO A 32 0.14 3.13 -15.61
CA PRO A 32 -0.39 1.89 -16.15
C PRO A 32 0.65 0.91 -16.69
N GLU A 33 1.67 1.40 -17.39
CA GLU A 33 2.71 0.55 -18.01
C GLU A 33 3.54 -0.15 -16.94
N GLU A 34 4.01 0.60 -15.93
CA GLU A 34 4.76 0.07 -14.80
C GLU A 34 3.92 -0.90 -13.97
N LEU A 35 2.65 -0.57 -13.69
CA LEU A 35 1.76 -1.46 -12.95
C LEU A 35 1.56 -2.79 -13.70
N ASN A 36 1.38 -2.74 -15.02
CA ASN A 36 1.25 -3.94 -15.82
C ASN A 36 2.51 -4.81 -15.75
N SER A 37 3.70 -4.23 -15.91
CA SER A 37 4.96 -4.96 -15.79
C SER A 37 5.14 -5.61 -14.42
N ILE A 38 4.79 -4.90 -13.33
CA ILE A 38 4.89 -5.49 -11.98
C ILE A 38 3.89 -6.63 -11.80
N LEU A 39 2.65 -6.47 -12.26
CA LEU A 39 1.64 -7.53 -12.15
C LEU A 39 2.05 -8.79 -12.93
N GLU A 40 2.61 -8.65 -14.14
CA GLU A 40 3.17 -9.76 -14.92
C GLU A 40 4.31 -10.46 -14.16
N GLU A 41 5.21 -9.69 -13.54
CA GLU A 41 6.27 -10.28 -12.72
C GLU A 41 5.75 -11.01 -11.49
N LEU A 42 4.76 -10.44 -10.79
CA LEU A 42 4.15 -11.05 -9.61
C LEU A 42 3.41 -12.35 -9.96
N GLU A 43 2.78 -12.41 -11.13
CA GLU A 43 2.15 -13.62 -11.65
C GLU A 43 3.20 -14.67 -12.02
N ASN A 44 4.27 -14.28 -12.71
CA ASN A 44 5.41 -15.17 -13.02
C ASN A 44 6.07 -15.75 -11.77
N LYS A 45 6.17 -14.95 -10.70
CA LYS A 45 6.66 -15.36 -9.37
C LYS A 45 5.63 -16.21 -8.59
N LYS A 46 4.42 -16.41 -9.13
CA LYS A 46 3.28 -17.09 -8.50
C LYS A 46 2.83 -16.43 -7.19
N PHE A 47 3.05 -15.13 -7.04
CA PHE A 47 2.59 -14.36 -5.89
C PHE A 47 1.14 -13.89 -6.07
N ILE A 48 0.71 -13.72 -7.31
CA ILE A 48 -0.69 -13.48 -7.67
C ILE A 48 -1.14 -14.46 -8.74
N ARG A 49 -2.44 -14.48 -9.01
CA ARG A 49 -3.05 -15.18 -10.14
C ARG A 49 -4.18 -14.34 -10.72
N VAL A 50 -4.37 -14.47 -12.03
CA VAL A 50 -5.53 -13.93 -12.74
C VAL A 50 -6.65 -14.97 -12.75
N GLU A 51 -7.83 -14.59 -12.31
CA GLU A 51 -9.05 -15.41 -12.42
C GLU A 51 -10.03 -14.76 -13.40
N GLU A 52 -10.36 -15.49 -14.47
CA GLU A 52 -11.44 -15.14 -15.38
C GLU A 52 -12.74 -15.80 -14.93
N SER A 53 -13.79 -14.99 -14.74
CA SER A 53 -15.14 -15.45 -14.42
C SER A 53 -16.18 -14.77 -15.31
N LYS A 54 -17.42 -15.28 -15.31
CA LYS A 54 -18.54 -14.65 -16.02
C LYS A 54 -19.23 -13.66 -15.08
N GLY A 55 -19.18 -12.38 -15.41
CA GLY A 55 -19.97 -11.33 -14.78
C GLY A 55 -21.25 -11.03 -15.56
N TRP A 56 -22.10 -10.16 -15.00
CA TRP A 56 -23.38 -9.78 -15.60
C TRP A 56 -23.22 -9.10 -16.97
N PHE A 57 -22.11 -8.38 -17.17
CA PHE A 57 -21.80 -7.64 -18.41
C PHE A 57 -20.74 -8.33 -19.29
N GLY A 58 -20.42 -9.61 -19.06
CA GLY A 58 -19.42 -10.35 -19.84
C GLY A 58 -18.29 -10.91 -18.99
N LYS A 59 -17.07 -11.00 -19.55
CA LYS A 59 -15.91 -11.52 -18.82
C LYS A 59 -15.50 -10.57 -17.69
N LYS A 60 -15.25 -11.14 -16.51
CA LYS A 60 -14.75 -10.45 -15.32
C LYS A 60 -13.37 -11.00 -14.99
N ILE A 61 -12.37 -10.13 -15.02
CA ILE A 61 -10.97 -10.44 -14.69
C ILE A 61 -10.69 -9.95 -13.27
N GLU A 62 -10.23 -10.85 -12.40
CA GLU A 62 -9.88 -10.52 -11.02
C GLU A 62 -8.47 -11.03 -10.67
N LEU A 63 -7.69 -10.17 -10.02
CA LEU A 63 -6.39 -10.49 -9.45
C LEU A 63 -6.59 -11.00 -8.03
N LYS A 64 -5.95 -12.13 -7.71
CA LYS A 64 -5.93 -12.68 -6.34
C LYS A 64 -4.51 -12.95 -5.90
N ILE A 65 -4.22 -12.62 -4.65
CA ILE A 65 -2.97 -13.02 -4.00
C ILE A 65 -2.99 -14.53 -3.75
N THR A 66 -1.84 -15.18 -3.91
CA THR A 66 -1.66 -16.59 -3.55
C THR A 66 -1.15 -16.73 -2.11
N ASP A 67 -1.11 -17.95 -1.59
CA ASP A 67 -0.48 -18.21 -0.28
C ASP A 67 1.02 -17.85 -0.30
N ASN A 68 1.70 -18.12 -1.42
CA ASN A 68 3.11 -17.75 -1.61
C ASN A 68 3.30 -16.23 -1.59
N GLY A 69 2.42 -15.49 -2.29
CA GLY A 69 2.44 -14.03 -2.28
C GLY A 69 2.13 -13.46 -0.90
N SER A 70 1.18 -14.04 -0.18
CA SER A 70 0.85 -13.63 1.20
C SER A 70 2.03 -13.84 2.14
N ASN A 71 2.68 -15.01 2.09
CA ASN A 71 3.84 -15.32 2.92
C ASN A 71 5.04 -14.40 2.62
N GLU A 72 5.29 -14.09 1.35
CA GLU A 72 6.36 -13.16 0.96
C GLU A 72 6.05 -11.73 1.45
N LEU A 73 4.80 -11.29 1.30
CA LEU A 73 4.35 -10.00 1.80
C LEU A 73 4.52 -9.87 3.31
N ASP A 74 4.19 -10.91 4.09
CA ASP A 74 4.36 -10.89 5.55
C ASP A 74 5.83 -10.76 5.95
N LYS A 75 6.75 -11.49 5.30
CA LYS A 75 8.19 -11.34 5.52
C LYS A 75 8.66 -9.91 5.24
N LYS A 76 8.18 -9.31 4.15
CA LYS A 76 8.53 -7.95 3.78
C LYS A 76 7.97 -6.92 4.75
N ILE A 77 6.77 -7.12 5.28
CA ILE A 77 6.19 -6.24 6.32
C ILE A 77 7.03 -6.31 7.60
N ILE A 78 7.47 -7.50 8.01
CA ILE A 78 8.36 -7.66 9.18
C ILE A 78 9.70 -6.95 8.94
N GLU A 79 10.27 -7.06 7.74
CA GLU A 79 11.49 -6.34 7.36
C GLU A 79 11.30 -4.81 7.45
N ILE A 80 10.19 -4.30 6.90
CA ILE A 80 9.83 -2.88 6.94
C ILE A 80 9.66 -2.39 8.38
N GLN A 81 8.99 -3.17 9.24
CA GLN A 81 8.83 -2.86 10.67
C GLN A 81 10.17 -2.83 11.41
N SER A 82 11.08 -3.76 11.12
CA SER A 82 12.43 -3.77 11.70
C SER A 82 13.21 -2.52 11.32
N LYS A 83 13.20 -2.15 10.03
CA LYS A 83 13.87 -0.94 9.52
C LYS A 83 13.33 0.34 10.17
N TRP A 84 12.01 0.44 10.35
CA TRP A 84 11.41 1.57 11.08
C TRP A 84 11.91 1.60 12.53
N LYS A 85 11.86 0.47 13.25
CA LYS A 85 12.32 0.37 14.64
C LYS A 85 13.79 0.76 14.82
N GLU A 86 14.66 0.39 13.89
CA GLU A 86 16.07 0.81 13.90
C GLU A 86 16.20 2.35 13.85
N MET A 87 15.45 3.01 12.97
CA MET A 87 15.43 4.48 12.91
C MET A 87 14.87 5.08 14.21
N GLN A 88 13.82 4.49 14.80
CA GLN A 88 13.28 4.93 16.08
C GLN A 88 14.34 4.91 17.20
N VAL A 89 15.14 3.84 17.26
CA VAL A 89 16.22 3.72 18.25
C VAL A 89 17.31 4.77 18.02
N LEU A 90 17.72 4.99 16.77
CA LEU A 90 18.72 6.01 16.44
C LEU A 90 18.25 7.42 16.81
N TYR A 91 16.96 7.72 16.56
CA TYR A 91 16.33 8.96 16.98
C TYR A 91 16.31 9.12 18.51
N GLN A 92 15.88 8.09 19.25
CA GLN A 92 15.85 8.10 20.72
C GLN A 92 17.24 8.31 21.34
N ASN A 93 18.28 7.78 20.70
CA ASN A 93 19.67 7.95 21.14
C ASN A 93 20.27 9.31 20.78
N GLY A 94 19.57 10.16 20.01
CA GLY A 94 20.07 11.46 19.59
C GLY A 94 21.17 11.40 18.51
N ASP A 95 21.42 10.24 17.89
CA ASP A 95 22.49 10.06 16.91
C ASP A 95 22.04 10.51 15.51
N LYS A 96 22.05 11.82 15.30
CA LYS A 96 21.60 12.46 14.06
C LYS A 96 22.30 11.94 12.81
N GLN A 97 23.61 11.73 12.86
CA GLN A 97 24.38 11.30 11.69
C GLN A 97 23.98 9.90 11.26
N LYS A 98 23.94 8.95 12.20
CA LYS A 98 23.49 7.58 11.89
C LYS A 98 22.02 7.53 11.50
N LEU A 99 21.17 8.36 12.11
CA LEU A 99 19.76 8.45 11.72
C LEU A 99 19.63 8.90 10.26
N GLN A 100 20.39 9.91 9.83
CA GLN A 100 20.39 10.38 8.46
C GLN A 100 20.90 9.31 7.48
N GLU A 101 22.03 8.66 7.80
CA GLU A 101 22.55 7.53 7.01
C GLU A 101 21.52 6.42 6.86
N LYS A 102 20.90 6.00 7.97
CA LYS A 102 19.89 4.94 7.98
C LYS A 102 18.61 5.33 7.23
N MET A 103 18.22 6.61 7.26
CA MET A 103 17.09 7.14 6.50
C MET A 103 17.36 7.08 5.00
N GLU A 104 18.56 7.46 4.56
CA GLU A 104 18.97 7.38 3.15
C GLU A 104 19.05 5.93 2.66
N GLU A 105 19.68 5.03 3.43
CA GLU A 105 19.74 3.60 3.12
C GLU A 105 18.36 2.97 2.92
N ASN A 106 17.36 3.46 3.68
CA ASN A 106 16.00 2.94 3.65
C ASN A 106 15.03 3.81 2.84
N LYS A 107 15.51 4.80 2.10
CA LYS A 107 14.67 5.78 1.38
C LYS A 107 13.62 5.12 0.49
N SER A 108 13.99 4.05 -0.21
CA SER A 108 13.08 3.30 -1.10
C SER A 108 11.98 2.54 -0.35
N PHE A 109 12.14 2.28 0.95
CA PHE A 109 11.16 1.61 1.81
C PHE A 109 10.19 2.58 2.50
N LEU A 110 10.48 3.90 2.50
CA LEU A 110 9.62 4.90 3.13
C LEU A 110 8.19 4.88 2.55
N PRO A 111 7.97 4.80 1.22
CA PRO A 111 6.63 4.64 0.65
C PRO A 111 5.90 3.41 1.19
N SER A 112 6.59 2.27 1.32
CA SER A 112 5.99 1.06 1.88
C SER A 112 5.66 1.22 3.37
N MET A 113 6.52 1.85 4.16
CA MET A 113 6.23 2.14 5.57
C MET A 113 4.98 2.99 5.74
N MET A 114 4.79 4.02 4.90
CA MET A 114 3.59 4.86 4.89
C MET A 114 2.36 4.06 4.43
N PHE A 115 2.47 3.31 3.32
CA PHE A 115 1.39 2.50 2.78
C PHE A 115 0.85 1.45 3.77
N PHE A 116 1.73 0.84 4.57
CA PHE A 116 1.35 -0.13 5.60
C PHE A 116 1.06 0.48 6.97
N GLY A 117 1.17 1.81 7.14
CA GLY A 117 0.95 2.47 8.42
C GLY A 117 1.97 2.09 9.51
N VAL A 118 3.16 1.64 9.11
CA VAL A 118 4.26 1.30 10.05
C VAL A 118 4.92 2.57 10.58
N MET A 119 4.99 3.61 9.75
CA MET A 119 5.58 4.90 10.07
C MET A 119 4.54 5.82 10.72
N ASP A 120 4.86 6.35 11.91
CA ASP A 120 4.11 7.42 12.54
C ASP A 120 4.56 8.78 11.97
N MET A 121 3.64 9.52 11.36
CA MET A 121 3.95 10.76 10.65
C MET A 121 4.43 11.89 11.57
N MET A 122 3.98 11.91 12.83
CA MET A 122 4.44 12.90 13.82
C MET A 122 5.88 12.60 14.22
N MET A 123 6.18 11.35 14.53
CA MET A 123 7.53 10.89 14.83
C MET A 123 8.47 11.08 13.64
N PHE A 124 8.03 10.77 12.44
CA PHE A 124 8.78 11.02 11.21
C PHE A 124 9.10 12.51 11.08
N SER A 125 8.11 13.38 11.22
CA SER A 125 8.33 14.85 11.18
C SER A 125 9.33 15.33 12.24
N MET A 126 9.30 14.77 13.45
CA MET A 126 10.27 15.06 14.51
C MET A 126 11.69 14.57 14.18
N MET A 127 11.84 13.41 13.52
CA MET A 127 13.13 12.94 13.01
C MET A 127 13.71 13.91 11.97
N PHE A 128 12.88 14.41 11.04
CA PHE A 128 13.29 15.41 10.06
C PHE A 128 13.74 16.72 10.71
N SER A 129 12.98 17.20 11.69
CA SER A 129 13.33 18.38 12.47
C SER A 129 14.70 18.21 13.18
N MET A 130 14.94 17.05 13.79
CA MET A 130 16.22 16.72 14.42
C MET A 130 17.37 16.68 13.40
N MET A 131 17.14 16.08 12.23
CA MET A 131 18.13 16.03 11.15
C MET A 131 18.35 17.38 10.47
N GLY A 132 17.44 18.35 10.63
CA GLY A 132 17.53 19.65 9.96
C GLY A 132 17.51 19.53 8.44
N VAL A 133 16.86 18.48 7.91
CA VAL A 133 16.66 18.23 6.47
C VAL A 133 15.18 18.32 6.13
N GLY A 134 14.84 18.56 4.86
CA GLY A 134 13.46 18.67 4.41
C GLY A 134 12.80 17.32 4.20
N MET A 135 11.56 17.14 4.65
CA MET A 135 10.80 15.89 4.41
C MET A 135 10.56 15.63 2.91
N SER A 136 10.44 16.71 2.13
CA SER A 136 10.32 16.68 0.66
C SER A 136 11.50 16.01 -0.03
N ASP A 137 12.67 15.95 0.61
CA ASP A 137 13.86 15.35 0.03
C ASP A 137 13.77 13.81 0.01
N TYR A 138 12.86 13.25 0.81
CA TYR A 138 12.71 11.81 1.02
C TYR A 138 11.35 11.28 0.59
N VAL A 139 10.31 12.11 0.66
CA VAL A 139 8.94 11.74 0.34
C VAL A 139 8.37 12.69 -0.70
N SER A 140 7.90 12.14 -1.82
CA SER A 140 7.17 12.90 -2.83
C SER A 140 5.84 13.41 -2.29
N GLN A 141 5.43 14.62 -2.71
CA GLN A 141 4.15 15.22 -2.30
C GLN A 141 2.94 14.31 -2.55
N GLU A 142 2.96 13.55 -3.64
CA GLU A 142 1.91 12.57 -3.98
C GLU A 142 1.69 11.50 -2.89
N ASN A 143 2.75 11.09 -2.18
CA ASN A 143 2.67 10.13 -1.09
C ASN A 143 2.25 10.77 0.26
N MET A 144 2.29 12.11 0.38
CA MET A 144 1.91 12.81 1.61
C MET A 144 0.43 13.17 1.67
N SER A 145 -0.18 13.45 0.51
CA SER A 145 -1.54 14.00 0.43
C SER A 145 -2.67 12.97 0.61
N ASP A 146 -2.38 11.66 0.47
CA ASP A 146 -3.43 10.61 0.40
C ASP A 146 -3.39 9.63 1.59
N ASN A 147 -2.33 9.63 2.41
CA ASN A 147 -2.17 8.71 3.56
C ASN A 147 -2.78 9.24 4.87
N GLY A 148 -3.52 10.35 4.81
CA GLY A 148 -4.28 10.91 5.93
C GLY A 148 -5.78 10.68 5.74
N MET A 149 -6.34 9.71 6.46
CA MET A 149 -7.78 9.43 6.63
C MET A 149 -8.48 8.64 5.50
N GLU A 150 -8.25 7.33 5.43
CA GLU A 150 -9.34 6.38 5.15
C GLU A 150 -9.30 5.28 6.22
N ASP A 151 -9.81 5.66 7.39
CA ASP A 151 -10.27 4.72 8.42
C ASP A 151 -11.55 4.03 7.91
N GLY A 152 -11.60 2.71 8.05
CA GLY A 152 -12.84 1.97 8.27
C GLY A 152 -13.94 2.07 7.22
N GLY A 153 -13.91 1.17 6.24
CA GLY A 153 -15.10 0.45 5.79
C GLY A 153 -16.09 1.20 4.91
N MET A 154 -16.13 0.81 3.63
CA MET A 154 -17.39 0.39 3.05
C MET A 154 -17.14 -0.90 2.27
N GLU A 155 -17.63 -1.98 2.86
CA GLU A 155 -18.03 -3.18 2.13
C GLU A 155 -18.90 -2.71 0.95
N ASP A 156 -18.50 -3.05 -0.28
CA ASP A 156 -19.44 -3.09 -1.41
C ASP A 156 -20.34 -4.32 -1.20
N GLY A 157 -21.11 -4.25 -0.10
CA GLY A 157 -22.20 -5.13 0.27
C GLY A 157 -23.47 -4.52 -0.27
N GLY A 158 -24.20 -5.32 -1.04
CA GLY A 158 -25.38 -4.89 -1.79
C GLY A 158 -26.39 -4.15 -0.94
N MET A 159 -26.84 -3.02 -1.47
CA MET A 159 -28.16 -2.49 -1.12
C MET A 159 -29.19 -3.31 -1.90
N GLU A 160 -29.55 -4.46 -1.33
CA GLU A 160 -30.92 -4.93 -1.43
C GLU A 160 -31.73 -4.24 -0.31
N ASP A 161 -32.94 -3.86 -0.68
CA ASP A 161 -34.05 -3.44 0.16
C ASP A 161 -34.29 -1.93 0.35
N GLY A 162 -35.52 -1.58 0.06
CA GLY A 162 -36.04 -0.23 -0.12
C GLY A 162 -37.35 -0.30 -0.88
N GLY A 163 -38.26 -1.18 -0.43
CA GLY A 163 -39.63 -1.27 -0.90
C GLY A 163 -40.30 0.11 -0.89
N PHE A 164 -40.77 0.51 -2.07
CA PHE A 164 -41.75 1.57 -2.20
C PHE A 164 -43.13 0.93 -2.17
N ASP A 165 -43.66 0.78 -0.95
CA ASP A 165 -45.10 0.80 -0.73
C ASP A 165 -45.55 2.25 -0.84
N PHE A 166 -46.15 2.61 -1.98
CA PHE A 166 -46.92 3.85 -2.09
C PHE A 166 -48.33 3.47 -2.52
N ASP A 167 -49.21 3.34 -1.53
CA ASP A 167 -50.64 3.13 -1.72
C ASP A 167 -51.43 4.32 -1.14
N ILE A 168 -52.21 4.94 -2.03
CA ILE A 168 -53.49 5.68 -1.85
C ILE A 168 -53.50 7.12 -1.28
N GLY A 169 -53.99 8.04 -2.13
CA GLY A 169 -55.23 8.79 -1.86
C GLY A 169 -55.13 10.27 -1.48
N PHE A 170 -55.48 11.15 -2.42
CA PHE A 170 -56.68 12.01 -2.42
C PHE A 170 -56.79 12.74 -3.77
#